data_AF-A0A972RT39-F1
#
_entry.id   AF-A0A972RT39-F1
#
_cell.length_a   1.000
_cell.length_b   1.000
_cell.length_c   1.000
_cell.angle_alpha   90.00
_cell.angle_beta   90.00
_cell.angle_gamma   90.00
#
_symmetry.space_group_name_H-M   'P 1'
#
loop_
_entity.id
_entity.type
_entity.pdbx_description
1 polymer ?
#
loop_
_entity_poly.entity_id
_entity_poly.type
_entity_poly.pdbx_seq_one_letter_code
_entity_poly.pdbx_strand_id
1 'polypeptide(L)' 'ELHLEALALAHELNLPAAYDAHYLALARRMNAEFWTADQRLAKAVARRFPWVHVLA' A
#
# COMPACT_ATOMS: atom_id res chain seq x y z
N GLU A 1 -1.48 5.94 -15.54
CA GLU A 1 -0.48 5.11 -14.81
C GLU A 1 -0.82 4.90 -13.33
N LEU A 2 -0.61 5.85 -12.42
CA LEU A 2 -0.79 5.63 -10.95
C LEU A 2 -2.12 4.95 -10.58
N HIS A 3 -3.24 5.44 -11.12
CA HIS A 3 -4.57 4.93 -10.79
C HIS A 3 -4.79 3.49 -11.26
N LEU A 4 -4.20 3.11 -12.40
CA LEU A 4 -4.28 1.74 -12.92
C LEU A 4 -3.40 0.79 -12.10
N GLU A 5 -2.20 1.23 -11.70
CA GLU A 5 -1.33 0.47 -10.81
C GLU A 5 -2.00 0.25 -9.45
N ALA A 6 -2.62 1.28 -8.88
CA ALA A 6 -3.36 1.18 -7.64
C ALA A 6 -4.57 0.24 -7.75
N LEU A 7 -5.29 0.25 -8.88
CA LEU A 7 -6.40 -0.67 -9.10
C LEU A 7 -5.92 -2.13 -9.19
N ALA A 8 -4.80 -2.38 -9.89
CA ALA A 8 -4.18 -3.70 -9.97
C ALA A 8 -3.69 -4.17 -8.60
N LEU A 9 -3.01 -3.31 -7.83
CA LEU A 9 -2.58 -3.59 -6.46
C LEU A 9 -3.76 -3.91 -5.54
N ALA A 10 -4.86 -3.14 -5.62
CA ALA A 10 -6.05 -3.40 -4.83
C ALA A 10 -6.64 -4.78 -5.12
N HIS A 11 -6.66 -5.20 -6.39
CA HIS A 11 -7.09 -6.53 -6.79
C HIS A 11 -6.13 -7.62 -6.26
N GLU A 12 -4.82 -7.47 -6.46
CA GLU A 12 -3.81 -8.45 -6.02
C GLU A 12 -3.76 -8.63 -4.50
N LEU A 13 -4.03 -7.57 -3.75
CA LEU A 13 -4.01 -7.56 -2.29
C LEU A 13 -5.39 -7.84 -1.68
N ASN A 14 -6.41 -8.08 -2.52
CA ASN A 14 -7.80 -8.30 -2.13
C ASN A 14 -8.32 -7.18 -1.19
N LEU A 15 -7.98 -5.92 -1.50
CA LEU A 15 -8.43 -4.76 -0.73
C LEU A 15 -9.87 -4.40 -1.13
N PRO A 16 -10.70 -3.97 -0.16
CA PRO A 16 -12.10 -3.61 -0.42
C PRO A 16 -12.24 -2.34 -1.27
N ALA A 17 -11.19 -1.52 -1.34
CA ALA A 17 -11.17 -0.27 -2.10
C ALA A 17 -9.76 0.06 -2.59
N ALA A 18 -9.68 0.93 -3.60
CA ALA A 18 -8.41 1.29 -4.21
C ALA A 18 -7.61 2.35 -3.42
N TYR A 19 -8.19 3.05 -2.45
CA TYR A 19 -7.52 4.20 -1.80
C TYR A 19 -6.25 3.77 -1.04
N ASP A 20 -6.27 2.64 -0.34
CA ASP A 20 -5.08 2.10 0.33
C ASP A 20 -3.98 1.74 -0.67
N ALA A 21 -4.38 1.10 -1.77
CA ALA A 21 -3.46 0.75 -2.85
C ALA A 21 -2.88 1.98 -3.58
N HIS A 22 -3.57 3.13 -3.58
CA HIS A 22 -3.03 4.37 -4.14
C HIS A 22 -1.82 4.87 -3.36
N TYR A 23 -1.85 4.79 -2.03
CA TYR A 23 -0.70 5.17 -1.21
C TYR A 23 0.47 4.20 -1.41
N LEU A 24 0.20 2.90 -1.52
CA LEU A 24 1.23 1.90 -1.80
C LEU A 24 1.87 2.12 -3.18
N ALA A 25 1.05 2.35 -4.22
CA ALA A 25 1.54 2.62 -5.57
C ALA A 25 2.37 3.92 -5.61
N LEU A 26 1.92 4.97 -4.92
CA LEU A 26 2.64 6.24 -4.84
C LEU A 26 4.01 6.07 -4.16
N ALA A 27 4.04 5.44 -2.99
CA ALA A 27 5.27 5.19 -2.24
C ALA A 27 6.28 4.37 -3.05
N ARG A 28 5.82 3.30 -3.71
CA ARG A 28 6.64 2.48 -4.60
C ARG A 28 7.26 3.30 -5.74
N ARG A 29 6.49 4.14 -6.42
CA ARG A 29 6.98 4.99 -7.52
C ARG A 29 7.99 6.04 -7.07
N MET A 30 7.86 6.52 -5.84
CA MET A 30 8.78 7.49 -5.25
C MET A 30 9.99 6.82 -4.59
N ASN A 31 10.05 5.48 -4.55
CA ASN A 31 11.03 4.73 -3.77
C ASN A 31 11.08 5.23 -2.31
N ALA A 32 9.90 5.44 -1.73
CA ALA A 32 9.73 6.02 -0.40
C ALA A 32 9.18 4.99 0.58
N GLU A 33 9.48 5.21 1.86
CA GLU A 33 8.83 4.49 2.96
C GLU A 33 7.35 4.90 3.07
N PHE A 34 6.47 3.94 3.37
CA PHE A 34 5.06 4.19 3.62
C PHE A 34 4.73 3.99 5.09
N TRP A 35 4.31 5.06 5.74
CA TRP A 35 3.91 5.06 7.15
C TRP A 35 2.41 5.24 7.26
N THR A 36 1.73 4.35 7.98
CA THR A 36 0.28 4.42 8.18
C THR A 36 -0.10 4.13 9.63
N ALA A 37 -1.15 4.81 10.11
CA ALA A 37 -1.79 4.47 11.38
C ALA A 37 -2.72 3.26 11.24
N ASP A 38 -3.05 2.84 10.01
CA ASP A 38 -3.82 1.63 9.76
C ASP A 38 -2.94 0.38 9.98
N GLN A 39 -2.98 -0.13 11.21
CA GLN A 39 -2.25 -1.33 11.58
C GLN A 39 -2.70 -2.57 10.80
N ARG A 40 -3.96 -2.63 10.36
CA ARG A 40 -4.50 -3.80 9.64
C ARG A 40 -3.90 -3.85 8.24
N LEU A 41 -3.92 -2.71 7.54
CA LEU A 41 -3.28 -2.57 6.24
C LEU A 41 -1.78 -2.91 6.33
N ALA A 42 -1.06 -2.26 7.25
CA ALA A 42 0.39 -2.46 7.39
C ALA A 42 0.73 -3.93 7.64
N LYS A 43 0.04 -4.60 8.58
CA LYS A 43 0.27 -6.02 8.88
C LYS A 43 -0.09 -6.93 7.71
N ALA A 44 -1.14 -6.62 6.94
CA ALA A 44 -1.56 -7.42 5.80
C ALA A 44 -0.52 -7.43 4.68
N VAL A 45 0.20 -6.31 4.50
CA VAL A 45 1.11 -6.14 3.35
C VAL A 45 2.60 -6.17 3.70
N ALA A 46 2.98 -6.06 4.98
CA ALA A 46 4.37 -5.96 5.43
C ALA A 46 5.29 -7.10 4.94
N ARG A 47 4.76 -8.31 4.74
CA ARG A 47 5.54 -9.43 4.19
C ARG A 47 5.95 -9.21 2.73
N ARG A 48 5.08 -8.54 1.95
CA ARG A 48 5.29 -8.29 0.52
C ARG A 48 5.99 -6.95 0.28
N PHE A 49 5.72 -5.97 1.14
CA PHE A 49 6.26 -4.62 1.05
C PHE A 49 7.00 -4.27 2.35
N PRO A 50 8.32 -4.55 2.43
CA PRO A 50 9.10 -4.30 3.64
C PRO A 50 9.28 -2.80 3.97
N TRP A 51 8.94 -1.92 3.04
CA TRP A 51 8.94 -0.45 3.20
C TRP A 51 7.62 0.09 3.79
N VAL A 52 6.72 -0.77 4.26
CA VAL A 52 5.45 -0.39 4.91
C VAL A 52 5.56 -0.53 6.42
N HIS A 53 5.29 0.56 7.14
CA HIS A 53 5.45 0.68 8.59
C HIS A 53 4.19 1.19 9.28
N VAL A 54 4.03 0.79 10.54
CA VAL A 54 3.00 1.31 11.43
C VAL A 54 3.53 2.56 12.13
N LEU A 55 2.77 3.65 12.13
CA LEU A 55 3.03 4.81 12.99
C LEU A 55 2.76 4.43 14.45
N ALA A 56 3.78 4.60 15.30
CA ALA A 56 3.71 4.37 16.74
C ALA A 56 3.03 5.52 17.48
#